data_AF-A0A9P1M7R8-F1
#
_entry.id   AF-A0A9P1M7R8-F1
#
_cell.length_a   1.000
_cell.length_b   1.000
_cell.length_c   1.000
_cell.angle_alpha   90.00
_cell.angle_beta   90.00
_cell.angle_gamma   90.00
#
_symmetry.space_group_name_H-M   'P 1'
#
loop_
_entity.id
_entity.type
_entity.pdbx_description
1 polymer ?
#
loop_
_entity_poly.entity_id
_entity_poly.type
_entity_poly.pdbx_seq_one_letter_code
_entity_poly.pdbx_strand_id
1 'polypeptide(L)'
;MTAAWDYYVSSNQFLTELRGLTRDYPICSAIIYAAEMRVRSDPDSNRSWNLAWLLLRKMISDDLVASYASIEAAKPEMWGDMNPTDDEIQQLAACFEYEWNRAVTTMLRHWAASPRWC
;
A
#
# COMPACT_ATOMS: atom_id res chain seq x y z
N MET A 1 -2.00 13.36 -16.04
CA MET A 1 -2.79 12.40 -15.23
C MET A 1 -4.22 12.39 -15.76
N THR A 2 -4.80 11.25 -16.12
CA THR A 2 -6.21 11.20 -16.56
C THR A 2 -7.13 11.14 -15.34
N ALA A 3 -8.17 12.00 -15.29
CA ALA A 3 -9.10 12.14 -14.17
C ALA A 3 -9.75 10.83 -13.68
N ALA A 4 -9.85 9.81 -14.55
CA ALA A 4 -10.36 8.49 -14.18
C ALA A 4 -9.49 7.76 -13.14
N TRP A 5 -8.15 7.88 -13.21
CA TRP A 5 -7.25 7.24 -12.25
C TRP A 5 -7.20 8.00 -10.92
N ASP A 6 -7.27 9.33 -10.97
CA ASP A 6 -7.36 10.17 -9.78
C ASP A 6 -8.65 9.84 -9.01
N TYR A 7 -9.76 9.69 -9.73
CA TYR A 7 -11.03 9.28 -9.13
C TYR A 7 -10.96 7.86 -8.55
N TYR A 8 -10.34 6.90 -9.25
CA TYR A 8 -10.19 5.52 -8.77
C TYR A 8 -9.40 5.41 -7.46
N VAL A 9 -8.31 6.18 -7.33
CA VAL A 9 -7.52 6.25 -6.10
C VAL A 9 -8.27 7.02 -5.01
N SER A 10 -8.86 8.17 -5.35
CA SER A 10 -9.56 9.04 -4.41
C SER A 10 -10.90 8.46 -3.91
N SER A 11 -11.52 7.53 -4.65
CA SER A 11 -12.85 6.99 -4.34
C SER A 11 -12.82 5.73 -3.47
N ASN A 12 -11.70 5.43 -2.79
CA ASN A 12 -11.51 4.23 -1.97
C ASN A 12 -11.64 2.88 -2.71
N GLN A 13 -11.87 2.87 -4.03
CA GLN A 13 -11.99 1.64 -4.81
C GLN A 13 -10.65 0.89 -4.83
N PHE A 14 -9.55 1.61 -5.05
CA PHE A 14 -8.19 1.10 -4.94
C PHE A 14 -7.88 0.50 -3.56
N LEU A 15 -8.28 1.18 -2.47
CA LEU A 15 -8.13 0.67 -1.11
C LEU A 15 -8.97 -0.59 -0.87
N THR A 16 -10.17 -0.65 -1.43
CA THR A 16 -11.08 -1.79 -1.31
C THR A 16 -10.50 -3.03 -2.00
N GLU A 17 -9.92 -2.87 -3.19
CA GLU A 17 -9.25 -3.96 -3.89
C GLU A 17 -8.01 -4.46 -3.15
N LEU A 18 -7.17 -3.55 -2.64
CA LEU A 18 -6.01 -3.93 -1.82
C LEU A 18 -6.45 -4.67 -0.55
N ARG A 19 -7.50 -4.20 0.13
CA ARG A 19 -8.07 -4.90 1.29
C ARG A 19 -8.68 -6.26 0.93
N GLY A 20 -9.18 -6.43 -0.30
CA GLY A 20 -9.61 -7.72 -0.81
C GLY A 20 -8.45 -8.72 -0.96
N LEU A 21 -7.23 -8.23 -1.19
CA LEU A 21 -5.99 -9.02 -1.28
C LEU A 21 -5.29 -9.22 0.07
N THR A 22 -5.49 -8.29 1.02
CA THR A 22 -4.95 -8.37 2.39
C THR A 22 -6.07 -8.74 3.38
N ARG A 23 -6.48 -10.01 3.39
CA ARG A 23 -7.64 -10.47 4.18
C ARG A 23 -7.28 -10.78 5.61
N ASP A 24 -6.06 -11.25 5.86
CA ASP A 24 -5.61 -11.62 7.20
C ASP A 24 -5.18 -10.35 7.94
N TYR A 25 -4.48 -9.46 7.25
CA TYR A 25 -4.02 -8.19 7.78
C TYR A 25 -4.36 -7.00 6.87
N PRO A 26 -5.52 -6.33 7.08
CA PRO A 26 -5.99 -5.28 6.19
C PRO A 26 -5.00 -4.12 6.10
N ILE A 27 -4.64 -3.74 4.88
CA ILE A 27 -3.73 -2.62 4.64
C ILE A 27 -4.30 -1.31 5.20
N CYS A 28 -3.44 -0.50 5.81
CA CYS A 28 -3.80 0.80 6.34
C CYS A 28 -3.97 1.83 5.21
N SER A 29 -4.92 2.77 5.34
CA SER A 29 -5.08 3.85 4.34
C SER A 29 -3.91 4.85 4.37
N ALA A 30 -3.19 4.93 5.49
CA ALA A 30 -2.08 5.84 5.69
C ALA A 30 -0.92 5.60 4.70
N ILE A 31 -0.65 4.34 4.34
CA ILE A 31 0.39 4.01 3.34
C ILE A 31 0.05 4.57 1.95
N ILE A 32 -1.23 4.60 1.59
CA ILE A 32 -1.72 5.14 0.30
C ILE A 32 -1.51 6.65 0.27
N TYR A 33 -1.92 7.34 1.34
CA TYR A 33 -1.72 8.79 1.46
C TYR A 33 -0.23 9.16 1.42
N ALA A 34 0.62 8.41 2.11
CA ALA A 34 2.06 8.64 2.13
C ALA A 34 2.72 8.38 0.77
N ALA A 35 2.26 7.36 0.03
CA ALA A 35 2.69 7.14 -1.35
C ALA A 35 2.21 8.26 -2.27
N GLU A 36 0.98 8.75 -2.10
CA GLU A 36 0.40 9.83 -2.92
C GLU A 36 1.16 11.14 -2.74
N MET A 37 1.47 11.51 -1.51
CA MET A 37 2.29 12.69 -1.21
C MET A 37 3.66 12.61 -1.91
N ARG A 38 4.29 11.43 -1.91
CA ARG A 38 5.59 11.21 -2.58
C ARG A 38 5.48 11.25 -4.10
N VAL A 39 4.45 10.63 -4.68
CA VAL A 39 4.19 10.68 -6.14
C VAL A 39 3.92 12.12 -6.59
N ARG A 40 3.13 12.89 -5.84
CA ARG A 40 2.84 14.30 -6.15
C ARG A 40 4.06 15.21 -5.99
N SER A 41 4.96 14.86 -5.07
CA SER A 41 6.23 15.58 -4.88
C SER A 41 7.30 15.24 -5.92
N ASP A 42 7.11 14.15 -6.69
CA ASP A 42 8.07 13.69 -7.69
C ASP A 42 7.74 14.29 -9.08
N PRO A 43 8.60 15.18 -9.63
CA PRO A 43 8.34 15.82 -10.91
C PRO A 43 8.30 14.84 -12.09
N ASP A 44 8.94 13.67 -12.00
CA ASP A 44 8.91 12.64 -13.05
C ASP A 44 7.63 11.82 -13.03
N SER A 45 6.95 11.75 -11.89
CA SER A 45 5.68 11.02 -11.74
C SER A 45 4.52 11.66 -12.53
N ASN A 46 4.61 12.96 -12.82
CA ASN A 46 3.63 13.69 -13.64
C ASN A 46 3.54 13.22 -15.11
N ARG A 47 4.51 12.41 -15.57
CA ARG A 47 4.59 11.88 -16.94
C ARG A 47 3.96 10.50 -17.12
N SER A 48 3.68 9.78 -16.03
CA SER A 48 3.05 8.46 -16.09
C SER A 48 1.53 8.57 -16.05
N TRP A 49 0.86 7.74 -16.86
CA TRP A 49 -0.59 7.81 -17.07
C TRP A 49 -1.40 7.10 -15.97
N ASN A 50 -0.80 6.16 -15.23
CA ASN A 50 -1.49 5.36 -14.21
C ASN A 50 -1.00 5.72 -12.80
N LEU A 51 -1.79 6.55 -12.10
CA LEU A 51 -1.52 6.97 -10.71
C LEU A 51 -1.45 5.76 -9.76
N ALA A 52 -2.37 4.80 -9.89
CA ALA A 52 -2.40 3.61 -9.04
C ALA A 52 -1.12 2.77 -9.17
N TRP A 53 -0.60 2.61 -10.40
CA TRP A 53 0.66 1.92 -10.62
C TRP A 53 1.86 2.66 -9.99
N LEU A 54 1.91 3.99 -10.13
CA LEU A 54 2.96 4.80 -9.51
C LEU A 54 2.96 4.68 -7.98
N LEU A 55 1.78 4.72 -7.37
CA LEU A 55 1.60 4.54 -5.92
C LEU A 55 2.15 3.19 -5.48
N LEU A 56 1.72 2.10 -6.12
CA LEU A 56 2.20 0.75 -5.80
C LEU A 56 3.72 0.63 -5.97
N ARG A 57 4.29 1.25 -7.01
CA ARG A 57 5.74 1.27 -7.21
C ARG A 57 6.48 2.03 -6.13
N LYS A 58 5.96 3.19 -5.69
CA LYS A 58 6.54 4.00 -4.61
C LYS A 58 6.45 3.30 -3.27
N MET A 59 5.36 2.57 -3.01
CA MET A 59 5.23 1.75 -1.80
C MET A 59 6.36 0.73 -1.66
N ILE A 60 6.76 0.09 -2.77
CA ILE A 60 7.88 -0.85 -2.78
C ILE A 60 9.23 -0.11 -2.79
N SER A 61 9.42 0.90 -3.65
CA SER A 61 10.73 1.54 -3.81
C SER A 61 11.18 2.31 -2.58
N ASP A 62 10.24 2.90 -1.86
CA ASP A 62 10.52 3.78 -0.71
C ASP A 62 10.34 3.02 0.62
N ASP A 63 10.24 1.69 0.56
CA ASP A 63 10.08 0.79 1.71
C ASP A 63 8.94 1.19 2.67
N LEU A 64 7.86 1.73 2.09
CA LEU A 64 6.70 2.18 2.86
C LEU A 64 5.97 1.00 3.49
N VAL A 65 6.00 -0.15 2.83
CA VAL A 65 5.35 -1.36 3.34
C VAL A 65 5.97 -1.77 4.67
N ALA A 66 7.29 -1.93 4.76
CA ALA A 66 7.98 -2.30 6.00
C ALA A 66 7.84 -1.23 7.10
N SER A 67 7.95 0.04 6.72
CA SER A 67 7.82 1.17 7.65
C SER A 67 6.42 1.21 8.29
N TYR A 68 5.37 1.14 7.48
CA TYR A 68 3.99 1.19 8.00
C TYR A 68 3.57 -0.13 8.67
N ALA A 69 4.10 -1.27 8.24
CA ALA A 69 3.88 -2.56 8.90
C ALA A 69 4.41 -2.54 10.34
N SER A 70 5.60 -1.98 10.55
CA SER A 70 6.19 -1.81 11.88
C SER A 70 5.38 -0.85 12.75
N ILE A 71 4.90 0.25 12.18
CA ILE A 71 4.06 1.23 12.89
C ILE A 71 2.71 0.62 13.29
N GLU A 72 2.05 -0.11 12.39
CA GLU A 72 0.79 -0.82 12.69
C GLU A 72 1.00 -1.93 13.73
N ALA A 73 2.06 -2.72 13.60
CA ALA A 73 2.40 -3.76 14.58
C ALA A 73 2.69 -3.19 15.97
N ALA A 74 3.26 -1.99 16.08
CA ALA A 74 3.54 -1.34 17.35
C ALA A 74 2.30 -0.70 17.99
N LYS A 75 1.13 -0.69 17.34
CA LYS A 75 -0.06 -0.08 17.92
C LYS A 75 -0.54 -0.87 19.13
N PRO A 76 -0.86 -0.19 20.25
CA PRO A 76 -1.43 -0.86 21.42
C PRO A 76 -2.72 -1.61 21.11
N GLU A 77 -3.51 -1.12 20.14
CA GLU A 77 -4.75 -1.73 19.67
C GLU A 77 -4.58 -3.16 19.14
N MET A 78 -3.39 -3.52 18.63
CA MET A 78 -3.09 -4.87 18.14
C MET A 78 -2.84 -5.88 19.26
N TRP A 79 -2.48 -5.40 20.45
CA TRP A 79 -2.07 -6.22 21.58
C TRP A 79 -3.06 -6.17 22.76
N GLY A 80 -4.04 -5.25 22.71
CA GLY A 80 -5.06 -5.10 23.75
C GLY A 80 -4.42 -4.72 25.09
N ASP A 81 -4.58 -5.59 26.10
CA ASP A 81 -3.98 -5.40 27.43
C ASP A 81 -2.59 -6.03 27.57
N MET A 82 -2.05 -6.65 26.50
CA MET A 82 -0.70 -7.22 26.51
C MET A 82 0.34 -6.15 26.19
N ASN A 83 1.45 -6.16 26.95
CA ASN A 83 2.66 -5.42 26.62
C ASN A 83 3.58 -6.34 25.79
N PRO A 84 3.59 -6.25 24.46
CA PRO A 84 4.47 -7.06 23.64
C PRO A 84 5.93 -6.67 23.84
N THR A 85 6.80 -7.63 23.60
CA THR A 85 8.23 -7.39 23.46
C THR A 85 8.56 -6.87 22.05
N ASP A 86 9.72 -6.22 21.90
CA ASP A 86 10.17 -5.71 20.60
C ASP A 86 10.26 -6.83 19.53
N ASP A 87 10.62 -8.04 19.94
CA ASP A 87 10.69 -9.21 19.06
C ASP A 87 9.30 -9.64 18.54
N GLU A 88 8.27 -9.61 19.41
CA GLU A 88 6.89 -9.94 19.03
C GLU A 88 6.31 -8.90 18.07
N ILE A 89 6.61 -7.61 18.31
CA ILE A 89 6.26 -6.52 17.40
C ILE A 89 6.90 -6.74 16.03
N GLN A 90 8.19 -7.10 15.99
CA GLN A 90 8.89 -7.37 14.74
C GLN A 90 8.34 -8.59 13.99
N GLN A 91 7.99 -9.67 14.71
CA GLN A 91 7.37 -10.84 14.08
C GLN A 91 6.02 -10.50 13.45
N LEU A 92 5.19 -9.72 14.15
CA LEU A 92 3.91 -9.26 13.63
C LEU A 92 4.10 -8.30 12.42
N ALA A 93 5.09 -7.39 12.52
CA ALA A 93 5.46 -6.51 11.41
C ALA A 93 5.89 -7.29 10.17
N ALA A 94 6.66 -8.38 10.32
CA ALA A 94 7.06 -9.23 9.20
C ALA A 94 5.87 -9.93 8.54
N CYS A 95 4.86 -10.36 9.33
CA CYS A 95 3.62 -10.92 8.80
C CYS A 95 2.84 -9.89 7.97
N PHE A 96 2.68 -8.67 8.50
CA PHE A 96 2.09 -7.54 7.77
C PHE A 96 2.82 -7.26 6.47
N GLU A 97 4.14 -7.09 6.56
CA GLU A 97 4.99 -6.77 5.42
C GLU A 97 4.87 -7.83 4.32
N TYR A 98 4.90 -9.12 4.68
CA TYR A 98 4.77 -10.20 3.71
C TYR A 98 3.42 -10.17 2.96
N GLU A 99 2.30 -10.04 3.69
CA GLU A 99 0.99 -10.02 3.06
C GLU A 99 0.79 -8.76 2.20
N TRP A 100 1.20 -7.61 2.71
CA TRP A 100 1.08 -6.34 1.99
C TRP A 100 1.96 -6.32 0.74
N ASN A 101 3.22 -6.77 0.83
CA ASN A 101 4.09 -6.89 -0.35
C ASN A 101 3.52 -7.87 -1.38
N ARG A 102 2.93 -8.99 -0.93
CA ARG A 102 2.25 -9.94 -1.81
C ARG A 102 1.05 -9.30 -2.50
N ALA A 103 0.22 -8.55 -1.79
CA ALA A 103 -0.92 -7.85 -2.35
C ALA A 103 -0.50 -6.78 -3.37
N VAL A 104 0.46 -5.92 -2.99
CA VAL A 104 1.00 -4.85 -3.85
C VAL A 104 1.63 -5.45 -5.11
N THR A 105 2.43 -6.52 -4.98
CA THR A 105 3.05 -7.21 -6.12
C THR A 105 2.02 -7.88 -7.02
N THR A 106 0.99 -8.51 -6.45
CA THR A 106 -0.10 -9.15 -7.20
C THR A 106 -0.86 -8.11 -8.01
N MET A 107 -1.18 -6.98 -7.38
CA MET A 107 -1.85 -5.87 -8.04
C MET A 107 -0.96 -5.27 -9.13
N LEU A 108 0.32 -5.00 -8.86
CA LEU A 108 1.29 -4.55 -9.88
C LEU A 108 1.36 -5.47 -11.10
N ARG A 109 1.30 -6.80 -10.89
CA ARG A 109 1.26 -7.78 -11.99
C ARG A 109 -0.03 -7.69 -12.80
N HIS A 110 -1.18 -7.48 -12.15
CA HIS A 110 -2.44 -7.21 -12.84
C HIS A 110 -2.37 -5.93 -13.69
N TRP A 111 -1.67 -4.91 -13.21
CA TRP A 111 -1.48 -3.64 -13.91
C TRP A 111 -0.33 -3.65 -14.95
N ALA A 112 0.51 -4.69 -14.97
CA ALA A 112 1.61 -4.84 -15.94
C ALA A 112 1.11 -5.10 -17.37
N ALA A 113 -0.11 -5.63 -17.52
CA ALA A 113 -0.82 -5.64 -18.79
C ALA A 113 -1.67 -4.37 -18.88
N SER A 114 -1.36 -3.53 -19.86
CA SER A 114 -2.23 -2.42 -20.28
C SER A 114 -3.68 -2.95 -20.38
N PRO A 115 -4.69 -2.29 -19.78
CA PRO A 115 -6.06 -2.48 -20.23
C PRO A 115 -6.06 -1.96 -21.66
N ARG A 116 -5.89 -2.88 -22.61
CA ARG A 116 -6.20 -2.59 -23.99
C ARG A 116 -7.69 -2.29 -23.97
N TRP A 117 -8.01 -1.01 -24.08
CA TRP A 117 -9.33 -0.59 -24.51
C TRP A 117 -9.54 -1.27 -25.87
N CYS A 118 -10.32 -2.35 -25.87
CA CYS A 118 -11.00 -2.81 -27.08
C CYS A 118 -12.26 -1.97 -27.25
#